data_AF-A0A834ZWC7-F1
#
_entry.id   AF-A0A834ZWC7-F1
#
_cell.length_a   1.000
_cell.length_b   1.000
_cell.length_c   1.000
_cell.angle_alpha   90.00
_cell.angle_beta   90.00
_cell.angle_gamma   90.00
#
_symmetry.space_group_name_H-M   'P 1'
#
loop_
_entity.id
_entity.type
_entity.pdbx_description
1 polymer ?
#
loop_
_entity_poly.entity_id
_entity_poly.type
_entity_poly.pdbx_seq_one_letter_code
_entity_poly.pdbx_strand_id
1 'polypeptide(L)'
;MMKLLMTGNLYRREIRENYCSFFLGKHHQNVRAFEVICKKNWNDSSHLITVIRVMTWKCGREWWYGCALTALLYPLTITITITSSHLFLEKQLSQCFEGEQEEQLSMIHRSNGLRSLIQFSRLGSSFSKLGPNSPFTSQAASSLQQLFEPTTSYRSDDEYANVNWDELGFGLTPTDYMYVMKCSINEKFSEGELNRYGNIELSPSSGVLNYGQGLFEGLKAYRREDGRLLLFRPEQNALRMKIGAERMCMPSPSVEQFVDAVKQTALANKRWIPPPGKGSLYMRPLLIGNGPVLGLAPAPDYTFLIYASPVGNYFKEGLAPLNLVVEDKFHRAAPGGTGGVKTITNYAPVLKAQAQAKSKGFSDVLFLDSVNKKNIEELSSCNIFIVKGNAISTPDTNGTILAGITRKSIIDIARGYGYQVEERPIPVEDLIDADEVFCTGTAVVVAPVGNITYLGKRVEYKTGAGAISRKLQSTLTGIQTGLIEDKMGWTVVIG
;
A
#
# COMPACT_ATOMS: atom_id res chain seq x y z
N MET A 1 0.92 -32.84 -49.27
CA MET A 1 2.30 -33.05 -49.75
C MET A 1 2.80 -31.72 -50.29
N MET A 2 3.57 -30.97 -49.49
CA MET A 2 4.22 -29.73 -49.93
C MET A 2 5.61 -29.66 -49.27
N LYS A 3 6.65 -29.69 -50.11
CA LYS A 3 8.07 -29.64 -49.72
C LYS A 3 8.41 -28.21 -49.29
N LEU A 4 8.86 -28.02 -48.05
CA LEU A 4 9.66 -26.85 -47.69
C LEU A 4 11.14 -27.26 -47.76
N LEU A 5 11.85 -26.65 -48.71
CA LEU A 5 13.31 -26.71 -48.82
C LEU A 5 13.91 -25.81 -47.73
N MET A 6 14.55 -26.42 -46.74
CA MET A 6 15.42 -25.73 -45.79
C MET A 6 16.80 -26.34 -45.93
N THR A 7 17.73 -25.58 -46.53
CA THR A 7 19.14 -25.92 -46.63
C THR A 7 19.80 -25.76 -45.26
N GLY A 8 19.96 -26.88 -44.54
CA GLY A 8 20.70 -26.98 -43.29
C GLY A 8 20.76 -28.45 -42.87
N ASN A 9 21.95 -28.94 -42.49
CA ASN A 9 22.16 -30.35 -42.15
C ASN A 9 21.27 -30.79 -40.96
N LEU A 10 20.20 -31.51 -41.26
CA LEU A 10 19.29 -32.11 -40.29
C LEU A 10 19.82 -33.49 -39.87
N TYR A 11 20.24 -33.63 -38.62
CA TYR A 11 20.48 -34.95 -38.02
C TYR A 11 19.17 -35.48 -37.44
N ARG A 12 18.57 -36.48 -38.11
CA ARG A 12 17.42 -37.24 -37.61
C ARG A 12 17.94 -38.38 -36.74
N ARG A 13 17.65 -38.40 -35.44
CA ARG A 13 17.94 -39.53 -34.55
C ARG A 13 16.61 -40.09 -34.03
N GLU A 14 16.22 -41.29 -34.46
CA GLU A 14 15.11 -42.03 -33.85
C GLU A 14 15.56 -42.54 -32.47
N ILE A 15 14.89 -42.09 -31.42
CA ILE A 15 15.08 -42.64 -30.07
C ILE A 15 14.03 -43.73 -29.88
N ARG A 16 14.50 -44.97 -29.66
CA ARG A 16 13.65 -46.13 -29.31
C ARG A 16 12.99 -45.94 -27.94
N GLU A 17 11.78 -46.49 -27.85
CA GLU A 17 10.85 -46.48 -26.72
C GLU A 17 11.52 -46.52 -25.34
N ASN A 18 11.28 -45.48 -24.54
CA ASN A 18 11.48 -45.54 -23.09
C ASN A 18 10.17 -45.10 -22.41
N TYR A 19 9.60 -46.02 -21.63
CA TYR A 19 8.38 -45.82 -20.85
C TYR A 19 8.60 -44.75 -19.78
N CYS A 20 7.87 -43.63 -19.86
CA CYS A 20 7.68 -42.71 -18.74
C CYS A 20 6.27 -42.95 -18.17
N SER A 21 6.22 -43.54 -16.97
CA SER A 21 5.00 -43.76 -16.20
C SER A 21 4.63 -42.49 -15.41
N PHE A 22 3.61 -41.77 -15.86
CA PHE A 22 2.88 -40.80 -15.03
C PHE A 22 1.50 -41.39 -14.68
N PHE A 23 1.16 -41.33 -13.39
CA PHE A 23 -0.11 -41.79 -12.83
C PHE A 23 -1.29 -40.96 -13.37
N LEU A 24 -1.92 -41.45 -14.44
CA LEU A 24 -3.30 -41.12 -14.79
C LEU A 24 -4.00 -42.42 -15.20
N GLY A 25 -5.25 -42.57 -14.75
CA GLY A 25 -6.03 -43.80 -14.82
C GLY A 25 -6.15 -44.43 -16.21
N LYS A 26 -6.43 -45.74 -16.17
CA LYS A 26 -6.58 -46.71 -17.25
C LYS A 26 -7.07 -46.17 -18.62
N HIS A 27 -6.43 -46.73 -19.66
CA HIS A 27 -6.76 -46.75 -21.09
C HIS A 27 -6.38 -45.52 -21.93
N HIS A 28 -5.22 -45.55 -22.60
CA HIS A 28 -5.10 -45.17 -24.02
C HIS A 28 -3.80 -45.75 -24.64
N GLN A 29 -3.96 -46.52 -25.73
CA GLN A 29 -2.89 -46.99 -26.60
C GLN A 29 -2.59 -45.94 -27.68
N ASN A 30 -1.31 -45.76 -28.02
CA ASN A 30 -0.71 -44.85 -29.02
C ASN A 30 -0.33 -43.44 -28.54
N VAL A 31 0.84 -43.35 -27.89
CA VAL A 31 1.62 -42.11 -27.75
C VAL A 31 2.83 -42.21 -28.68
N ARG A 32 3.10 -41.17 -29.49
CA ARG A 32 4.33 -41.04 -30.28
C ARG A 32 5.01 -39.72 -29.92
N ALA A 33 6.33 -39.75 -29.74
CA ALA A 33 7.16 -38.59 -29.46
C ALA A 33 8.26 -38.47 -30.53
N PHE A 34 8.49 -37.25 -31.01
CA PHE A 34 9.58 -36.93 -31.92
C PHE A 34 10.38 -35.75 -31.37
N GLU A 35 11.69 -35.78 -31.56
CA GLU A 35 12.61 -34.72 -31.13
C GLU A 35 13.30 -34.15 -32.38
N VAL A 36 13.20 -32.84 -32.56
CA VAL A 36 13.89 -32.13 -33.65
C VAL A 36 14.88 -31.16 -33.02
N ILE A 37 16.15 -31.31 -33.38
CA ILE A 37 17.25 -30.47 -32.89
C ILE A 37 17.65 -29.53 -34.02
N CYS A 38 17.47 -28.23 -33.81
CA CYS A 38 17.95 -27.20 -34.73
C CYS A 38 19.13 -26.46 -34.10
N LYS A 39 20.25 -26.42 -34.84
CA LYS A 39 21.47 -25.69 -34.45
C LYS A 39 21.68 -24.55 -35.44
N LYS A 40 21.71 -23.31 -34.94
CA LYS A 40 22.03 -22.12 -35.75
C LYS A 40 23.35 -21.54 -35.26
N ASN A 41 24.35 -21.47 -36.14
CA ASN A 41 25.64 -20.84 -35.83
C ASN A 41 25.51 -19.32 -36.05
N TRP A 42 25.79 -18.55 -35.01
CA TRP A 42 26.13 -17.13 -35.15
C TRP A 42 27.65 -17.01 -35.02
N ASN A 43 28.27 -16.17 -35.85
CA ASN A 43 29.67 -15.82 -35.66
C ASN A 43 29.79 -15.08 -34.31
N ASP A 44 30.83 -15.46 -33.56
CA ASP A 44 31.17 -15.06 -32.19
C ASP A 44 30.41 -15.77 -31.05
N SER A 45 31.07 -16.83 -30.57
CA SER A 45 31.07 -17.44 -29.23
C SER A 45 29.75 -17.85 -28.55
N SER A 46 28.60 -17.84 -29.24
CA SER A 46 27.33 -18.29 -28.66
C SER A 46 26.59 -19.28 -29.56
N HIS A 47 26.40 -20.50 -29.05
CA HIS A 47 25.61 -21.54 -29.72
C HIS A 47 24.19 -21.56 -29.14
N LEU A 48 23.19 -21.22 -29.95
CA LEU A 48 21.79 -21.47 -29.60
C LEU A 48 21.41 -22.88 -30.04
N ILE A 49 21.15 -23.76 -29.08
CA ILE A 49 20.54 -25.07 -29.33
C ILE A 49 19.06 -24.97 -28.98
N THR A 50 18.19 -25.14 -29.97
CA THR A 50 16.75 -25.22 -29.74
C THR A 50 16.32 -26.67 -29.90
N VAL A 51 15.75 -27.23 -28.84
CA VAL A 51 15.16 -28.58 -28.85
C VAL A 51 13.66 -28.42 -28.85
N ILE A 52 13.01 -28.98 -29.87
CA ILE A 52 11.55 -29.01 -29.98
C ILE A 52 11.10 -30.45 -29.74
N ARG A 53 10.33 -30.64 -28.67
CA ARG A 53 9.66 -31.91 -28.39
C ARG A 53 8.19 -31.79 -28.73
N VAL A 54 7.75 -32.62 -29.66
CA VAL A 54 6.34 -32.72 -30.03
C VAL A 54 5.82 -34.07 -29.55
N MET A 55 4.80 -34.02 -28.69
CA MET A 55 4.06 -35.20 -28.26
C MET A 55 2.68 -35.20 -28.90
N THR A 56 2.29 -36.37 -29.38
CA THR A 56 0.93 -36.61 -29.89
C THR A 56 0.31 -37.77 -29.16
N TRP A 57 -0.92 -37.59 -28.70
CA TRP A 57 -1.71 -38.68 -28.12
C TRP A 57 -3.16 -38.57 -28.56
N LYS A 58 -3.85 -39.71 -28.58
CA LYS A 58 -5.25 -39.81 -29.02
C LYS A 58 -6.15 -40.01 -27.82
N CYS A 59 -7.15 -39.15 -27.65
CA CYS A 59 -8.18 -39.26 -26.62
C CYS A 59 -9.54 -39.33 -27.31
N GLY A 60 -10.19 -40.50 -27.24
CA GLY A 60 -11.42 -40.77 -28.00
C GLY A 60 -11.21 -40.71 -29.53
N ARG A 61 -12.03 -39.92 -30.25
CA ARG A 61 -11.89 -39.71 -31.70
C ARG A 61 -10.95 -38.54 -32.07
N GLU A 62 -10.46 -37.80 -31.07
CA GLU A 62 -9.70 -36.57 -31.28
C GLU A 62 -8.21 -36.76 -31.04
N TRP A 63 -7.41 -36.02 -31.82
CA TRP A 63 -5.96 -35.98 -31.69
C TRP A 63 -5.52 -34.73 -30.93
N TRP A 64 -4.64 -34.94 -29.97
CA TRP A 64 -4.08 -33.89 -29.13
C TRP A 64 -2.59 -33.73 -29.42
N TYR A 65 -2.14 -32.47 -29.46
CA TYR A 65 -0.76 -32.10 -29.77
C TYR A 65 -0.24 -31.22 -28.64
N GLY A 66 0.91 -31.59 -28.08
CA GLY A 66 1.67 -30.77 -27.14
C GLY A 66 3.02 -30.43 -27.74
N CYS A 67 3.40 -29.16 -27.70
CA CYS A 67 4.73 -28.72 -28.12
C CYS A 67 5.43 -28.08 -26.93
N ALA A 68 6.62 -28.59 -26.60
CA ALA A 68 7.52 -27.96 -25.63
C ALA A 68 8.72 -27.42 -26.40
N LEU A 69 8.91 -26.10 -26.30
CA LEU A 69 10.07 -25.42 -26.85
C LEU A 69 11.06 -25.19 -25.70
N THR A 70 12.27 -25.73 -25.82
CA THR A 70 13.35 -25.47 -24.87
C THR A 70 14.50 -24.79 -25.62
N ALA A 71 14.74 -23.52 -25.29
CA ALA A 71 15.87 -22.76 -25.78
C ALA A 71 16.95 -22.75 -24.69
N LEU A 72 18.14 -23.28 -25.02
CA LEU A 72 19.32 -23.19 -24.16
C LEU A 72 20.12 -21.96 -24.59
N LEU A 73 19.94 -20.85 -23.86
CA LEU A 73 20.82 -19.69 -23.89
C LEU A 73 21.68 -19.76 -22.65
N TYR A 74 22.99 -19.97 -22.75
CA TYR A 74 23.82 -19.94 -21.54
C TYR A 74 23.83 -18.51 -20.96
N PRO A 75 23.48 -18.26 -19.67
CA PRO A 75 23.27 -19.19 -18.56
C PRO A 75 21.81 -19.40 -18.11
N LEU A 76 20.80 -19.11 -18.94
CA LEU A 76 19.36 -19.18 -18.64
C LEU A 76 18.59 -20.18 -19.51
N THR A 77 17.95 -21.16 -18.88
CA THR A 77 17.00 -22.07 -19.55
C THR A 77 15.58 -21.54 -19.43
N ILE A 78 14.91 -21.33 -20.57
CA ILE A 78 13.48 -20.98 -20.62
C ILE A 78 12.73 -22.13 -21.31
N THR A 79 11.71 -22.66 -20.62
CA THR A 79 10.82 -23.70 -21.15
C THR A 79 9.42 -23.15 -21.25
N ILE A 80 8.84 -23.17 -22.45
CA ILE A 80 7.46 -22.77 -22.71
C ILE A 80 6.69 -24.01 -23.17
N THR A 81 5.60 -24.32 -22.45
CA THR A 81 4.72 -25.45 -22.76
C THR A 81 3.39 -24.91 -23.27
N ILE A 82 3.00 -25.31 -24.48
CA ILE A 82 1.71 -24.92 -25.08
C ILE A 82 0.93 -26.20 -25.41
N THR A 83 -0.30 -26.28 -24.91
CA THR A 83 -1.24 -27.38 -25.18
C THR A 83 -2.49 -26.84 -25.85
N SER A 84 -2.93 -27.43 -26.97
CA SER A 84 -4.11 -26.98 -27.73
C SER A 84 -4.86 -28.15 -28.34
N SER A 85 -6.20 -28.09 -28.33
CA SER A 85 -7.09 -28.94 -29.13
C SER A 85 -7.42 -28.24 -30.45
N HIS A 86 -6.93 -28.78 -31.57
CA HIS A 86 -7.20 -28.44 -32.98
C HIS A 86 -7.14 -26.96 -33.46
N LEU A 87 -6.33 -26.77 -34.51
CA LEU A 87 -6.31 -25.67 -35.50
C LEU A 87 -6.07 -24.23 -34.99
N PHE A 88 -5.05 -24.01 -34.17
CA PHE A 88 -4.55 -22.65 -33.88
C PHE A 88 -3.01 -22.58 -33.80
N LEU A 89 -2.32 -23.26 -34.72
CA LEU A 89 -0.84 -23.27 -34.77
C LEU A 89 -0.25 -22.65 -36.03
N GLU A 90 -1.02 -22.45 -37.10
CA GLU A 90 -0.52 -21.81 -38.33
C GLU A 90 -0.39 -20.27 -38.21
N LYS A 91 -1.23 -19.59 -37.43
CA LYS A 91 -1.21 -18.12 -37.33
C LYS A 91 -0.22 -17.56 -36.32
N GLN A 92 0.11 -18.26 -35.24
CA GLN A 92 1.00 -17.73 -34.21
C GLN A 92 2.49 -17.88 -34.52
N LEU A 93 2.89 -18.85 -35.35
CA LEU A 93 4.30 -19.03 -35.70
C LEU A 93 4.78 -18.05 -36.79
N SER A 94 3.89 -17.55 -37.65
CA SER A 94 4.25 -16.52 -38.64
C SER A 94 4.43 -15.13 -38.01
N GLN A 95 3.69 -14.82 -36.94
CA GLN A 95 3.79 -13.51 -36.26
C GLN A 95 5.05 -13.33 -35.40
N CYS A 96 5.74 -14.41 -35.03
CA CYS A 96 6.99 -14.32 -34.27
C CYS A 96 8.24 -14.07 -35.15
N PHE A 97 8.12 -14.02 -36.48
CA PHE A 97 9.27 -13.95 -37.38
C PHE A 97 9.31 -12.76 -38.37
N GLU A 98 8.31 -11.86 -38.39
CA GLU A 98 8.25 -10.72 -39.35
C GLU A 98 7.97 -9.35 -38.71
N GLY A 99 8.70 -8.96 -37.65
CA GLY A 99 8.42 -7.68 -36.98
C GLY A 99 9.65 -6.95 -36.44
N GLU A 100 10.62 -6.61 -37.29
CA GLU A 100 11.60 -5.55 -37.03
C GLU A 100 12.32 -5.15 -38.35
N GLN A 101 11.79 -4.14 -39.05
CA GLN A 101 12.55 -3.31 -40.01
C GLN A 101 12.07 -1.85 -39.91
N GLU A 102 13.03 -0.94 -39.91
CA GLU A 102 12.94 0.51 -39.72
C GLU A 102 12.16 1.28 -40.83
N GLU A 103 11.87 2.55 -40.51
CA GLU A 103 11.44 3.69 -41.36
C GLU A 103 9.92 3.95 -41.53
N GLN A 104 9.43 5.01 -40.87
CA GLN A 104 9.04 6.26 -41.56
C GLN A 104 8.61 7.37 -40.58
N LEU A 105 9.49 8.38 -40.46
CA LEU A 105 9.15 9.76 -40.14
C LEU A 105 8.65 10.46 -41.42
N SER A 106 7.39 10.89 -41.49
CA SER A 106 7.00 12.19 -42.07
C SER A 106 5.52 12.51 -41.83
N MET A 107 5.22 13.81 -41.78
CA MET A 107 3.91 14.46 -41.61
C MET A 107 3.44 14.72 -40.18
N ILE A 108 3.87 15.87 -39.63
CA ILE A 108 2.98 17.01 -39.31
C ILE A 108 3.82 18.30 -39.38
N HIS A 109 3.35 19.24 -40.20
CA HIS A 109 3.93 20.56 -40.41
C HIS A 109 3.33 21.58 -39.42
N ARG A 110 4.18 22.53 -38.99
CA ARG A 110 3.92 23.91 -38.46
C ARG A 110 3.44 24.07 -37.00
N SER A 111 4.32 24.59 -36.13
CA SER A 111 4.42 26.04 -35.89
C SER A 111 5.62 26.42 -34.98
N ASN A 112 6.40 27.38 -35.47
CA ASN A 112 7.24 28.41 -34.83
C ASN A 112 7.92 28.20 -33.45
N GLY A 113 9.26 28.08 -33.49
CA GLY A 113 10.15 29.14 -32.99
C GLY A 113 10.72 29.05 -31.56
N LEU A 114 11.97 28.58 -31.41
CA LEU A 114 13.14 29.37 -30.94
C LEU A 114 14.39 28.46 -30.86
N ARG A 115 15.53 28.99 -31.33
CA ARG A 115 16.84 28.32 -31.39
C ARG A 115 17.65 28.55 -30.11
N SER A 116 18.42 27.55 -29.67
CA SER A 116 19.82 27.75 -29.30
C SER A 116 20.63 26.43 -29.41
N LEU A 117 21.85 26.56 -29.93
CA LEU A 117 22.85 25.54 -30.27
C LEU A 117 24.02 25.68 -29.29
N ILE A 118 24.58 24.58 -28.76
CA ILE A 118 26.04 24.46 -28.47
C ILE A 118 26.51 23.02 -28.74
N GLN A 119 27.64 22.92 -29.46
CA GLN A 119 28.31 21.73 -29.99
C GLN A 119 29.21 21.01 -28.97
N PHE A 120 29.36 19.69 -29.15
CA PHE A 120 30.44 18.86 -28.61
C PHE A 120 31.65 18.84 -29.57
N SER A 121 32.87 18.89 -29.03
CA SER A 121 34.11 18.63 -29.76
C SER A 121 34.88 17.45 -29.15
N ARG A 122 35.26 16.49 -30.01
CA ARG A 122 36.16 15.36 -29.77
C ARG A 122 37.61 15.73 -30.11
N LEU A 123 38.57 15.17 -29.38
CA LEU A 123 39.97 14.87 -29.76
C LEU A 123 40.40 13.72 -28.81
N GLY A 124 41.15 12.67 -29.15
CA GLY A 124 42.10 12.40 -30.23
C GLY A 124 43.23 11.58 -29.59
N SER A 125 43.48 10.38 -30.11
CA SER A 125 44.30 9.27 -29.59
C SER A 125 45.82 9.46 -29.59
N SER A 126 46.56 8.74 -28.73
CA SER A 126 47.80 8.03 -29.11
C SER A 126 48.26 6.97 -28.09
N PHE A 127 48.91 5.91 -28.59
CA PHE A 127 49.34 4.66 -27.93
C PHE A 127 50.88 4.59 -27.77
N SER A 128 51.39 3.95 -26.69
CA SER A 128 52.68 3.18 -26.72
C SER A 128 52.93 2.25 -25.50
N LYS A 129 52.77 0.94 -25.74
CA LYS A 129 53.55 -0.30 -25.41
C LYS A 129 54.46 -0.53 -24.14
N LEU A 130 54.27 -1.77 -23.59
CA LEU A 130 55.20 -2.77 -22.94
C LEU A 130 55.60 -2.55 -21.45
N GLY A 131 55.59 -3.49 -20.48
CA GLY A 131 55.42 -4.97 -20.38
C GLY A 131 55.33 -5.39 -18.86
N PRO A 132 55.43 -6.69 -18.47
CA PRO A 132 54.46 -7.37 -17.58
C PRO A 132 54.90 -7.62 -16.13
N ASN A 133 53.93 -7.73 -15.20
CA ASN A 133 53.83 -8.74 -14.13
C ASN A 133 52.52 -8.55 -13.32
N SER A 134 51.77 -9.65 -13.10
CA SER A 134 50.52 -9.73 -12.32
C SER A 134 50.84 -9.97 -10.81
N PRO A 135 49.89 -9.96 -9.83
CA PRO A 135 48.49 -10.39 -9.93
C PRO A 135 47.41 -9.48 -9.30
N PHE A 136 46.19 -9.68 -9.82
CA PHE A 136 44.86 -9.50 -9.20
C PHE A 136 44.77 -8.81 -7.83
N THR A 137 44.19 -7.61 -7.80
CA THR A 137 43.17 -7.22 -6.81
C THR A 137 42.23 -6.17 -7.45
N SER A 138 40.95 -6.30 -7.12
CA SER A 138 39.81 -5.56 -7.64
C SER A 138 39.86 -4.06 -7.31
N GLN A 139 39.90 -3.20 -8.34
CA GLN A 139 39.51 -1.79 -8.23
C GLN A 139 38.07 -1.62 -8.71
N ALA A 140 37.16 -1.42 -7.76
CA ALA A 140 35.91 -0.69 -7.93
C ALA A 140 35.38 -0.29 -6.55
N ALA A 141 36.15 0.51 -5.82
CA ALA A 141 35.74 1.14 -4.57
C ALA A 141 36.34 2.54 -4.50
N SER A 142 35.80 3.47 -5.28
CA SER A 142 36.06 4.91 -5.09
C SER A 142 34.98 5.75 -5.78
N SER A 143 33.78 5.75 -5.23
CA SER A 143 32.78 6.81 -5.51
C SER A 143 31.61 6.88 -4.50
N LEU A 144 31.76 6.35 -3.28
CA LEU A 144 30.73 6.46 -2.22
C LEU A 144 31.32 6.82 -0.84
N GLN A 145 32.35 7.66 -0.82
CA GLN A 145 32.79 8.35 0.40
C GLN A 145 32.72 9.85 0.15
N GLN A 146 31.50 10.37 0.13
CA GLN A 146 31.29 11.73 0.64
C GLN A 146 30.89 11.57 2.10
N LEU A 147 31.84 11.93 2.93
CA LEU A 147 31.90 11.72 4.37
C LEU A 147 30.71 12.39 5.06
N PHE A 148 29.89 11.60 5.74
CA PHE A 148 29.18 12.06 6.92
C PHE A 148 30.23 12.25 8.01
N GLU A 149 30.73 13.47 8.16
CA GLU A 149 31.39 13.82 9.41
C GLU A 149 30.32 13.87 10.51
N PRO A 150 30.53 13.21 11.66
CA PRO A 150 29.68 13.43 12.81
C PRO A 150 30.03 14.81 13.37
N THR A 151 29.37 15.85 12.87
CA THR A 151 29.33 17.12 13.60
C THR A 151 28.56 16.87 14.88
N THR A 152 29.30 16.64 15.97
CA THR A 152 28.85 16.82 17.35
C THR A 152 28.60 18.30 17.61
N SER A 153 27.69 18.92 16.85
CA SER A 153 27.04 20.14 17.32
C SER A 153 26.01 19.68 18.34
N TYR A 154 26.22 20.04 19.61
CA TYR A 154 25.15 20.06 20.60
C TYR A 154 24.05 20.98 20.07
N ARG A 155 23.14 20.45 19.24
CA ARG A 155 21.93 21.16 18.85
C ARG A 155 21.08 21.26 20.11
N SER A 156 20.73 22.48 20.50
CA SER A 156 19.83 22.67 21.64
C SER A 156 18.53 21.90 21.39
N ASP A 157 18.02 21.21 22.41
CA ASP A 157 16.77 20.41 22.35
C ASP A 157 15.53 21.23 21.92
N ASP A 158 15.65 22.56 21.86
CA ASP A 158 14.60 23.49 21.48
C ASP A 158 14.68 23.98 20.01
N GLU A 159 15.67 23.56 19.23
CA GLU A 159 15.75 23.93 17.82
C GLU A 159 14.82 23.03 16.98
N TYR A 160 13.86 23.63 16.28
CA TYR A 160 12.98 22.92 15.34
C TYR A 160 13.78 22.17 14.28
N ALA A 161 13.22 21.07 13.79
CA ALA A 161 13.78 20.40 12.61
C ALA A 161 13.80 21.35 11.40
N ASN A 162 14.83 21.22 10.55
CA ASN A 162 14.96 22.00 9.33
C ASN A 162 13.99 21.46 8.26
N VAL A 163 12.73 21.90 8.33
CA VAL A 163 11.61 21.48 7.47
C VAL A 163 10.84 22.72 7.02
N ASN A 164 10.38 22.74 5.78
CA ASN A 164 9.40 23.75 5.34
C ASN A 164 8.01 23.39 5.89
N TRP A 165 7.68 23.94 7.06
CA TRP A 165 6.45 23.62 7.77
C TRP A 165 5.16 24.00 7.02
N ASP A 166 5.23 24.96 6.09
CA ASP A 166 4.08 25.43 5.29
C ASP A 166 3.73 24.50 4.11
N GLU A 167 4.66 23.63 3.72
CA GLU A 167 4.48 22.67 2.62
C GLU A 167 4.28 21.24 3.12
N LEU A 168 4.02 21.07 4.42
CA LEU A 168 3.78 19.75 5.00
C LEU A 168 2.51 19.12 4.41
N GLY A 169 2.71 18.02 3.66
CA GLY A 169 1.65 17.08 3.32
C GLY A 169 1.50 15.98 4.38
N PHE A 170 0.72 14.95 4.03
CA PHE A 170 0.66 13.70 4.76
C PHE A 170 1.61 12.66 4.14
N GLY A 171 2.91 12.93 4.30
CA GLY A 171 4.00 12.08 3.83
C GLY A 171 4.82 11.52 4.97
N LEU A 172 5.60 10.46 4.69
CA LEU A 172 6.58 9.94 5.65
C LEU A 172 7.83 10.80 5.59
N THR A 173 8.12 11.49 6.69
CA THR A 173 9.41 12.11 6.98
C THR A 173 9.96 11.40 8.21
N PRO A 174 11.04 10.60 8.07
CA PRO A 174 11.67 9.93 9.21
C PRO A 174 12.06 10.92 10.30
N THR A 175 11.67 10.63 11.54
CA THR A 175 12.11 11.39 12.72
C THR A 175 13.34 10.73 13.35
N ASP A 176 13.86 11.27 14.45
CA ASP A 176 15.13 10.81 15.03
C ASP A 176 15.00 9.47 15.77
N TYR A 177 13.86 9.24 16.41
CA TYR A 177 13.62 8.09 17.30
C TYR A 177 12.32 7.36 16.98
N MET A 178 12.32 6.06 17.28
CA MET A 178 11.14 5.20 17.36
C MET A 178 11.16 4.45 18.70
N TYR A 179 10.00 4.06 19.21
CA TYR A 179 9.89 3.26 20.43
C TYR A 179 9.64 1.79 20.09
N VAL A 180 10.25 0.85 20.82
CA VAL A 180 10.08 -0.59 20.61
C VAL A 180 9.88 -1.32 21.94
N MET A 181 8.93 -2.25 21.98
CA MET A 181 8.77 -3.24 23.05
C MET A 181 8.48 -4.62 22.44
N LYS A 182 8.89 -5.69 23.14
CA LYS A 182 8.76 -7.06 22.65
C LYS A 182 7.94 -7.90 23.62
N CYS A 183 7.35 -8.97 23.11
CA CYS A 183 6.55 -9.91 23.88
C CYS A 183 6.59 -11.28 23.19
N SER A 184 6.88 -12.35 23.93
CA SER A 184 6.60 -13.70 23.47
C SER A 184 5.15 -14.07 23.77
N ILE A 185 4.62 -15.07 23.07
CA ILE A 185 3.24 -15.52 23.24
C ILE A 185 2.98 -15.97 24.69
N ASN A 186 1.81 -15.60 25.23
CA ASN A 186 1.42 -15.84 26.63
C ASN A 186 2.25 -15.11 27.71
N GLU A 187 3.15 -14.22 27.31
CA GLU A 187 3.88 -13.36 28.23
C GLU A 187 3.32 -11.94 28.25
N LYS A 188 3.88 -11.10 29.12
CA LYS A 188 3.61 -9.66 29.14
C LYS A 188 4.65 -8.94 28.29
N PHE A 189 4.27 -7.79 27.74
CA PHE A 189 5.22 -6.91 27.08
C PHE A 189 6.33 -6.50 28.04
N SER A 190 7.57 -6.58 27.55
CA SER A 190 8.76 -6.10 28.25
C SER A 190 8.69 -4.59 28.51
N GLU A 191 9.60 -4.09 29.34
CA GLU A 191 9.96 -2.68 29.26
C GLU A 191 10.46 -2.38 27.83
N GLY A 192 10.05 -1.23 27.29
CA GLY A 192 10.45 -0.83 25.94
C GLY A 192 11.57 0.19 25.98
N GLU A 193 12.08 0.51 24.79
CA GLU A 193 13.24 1.38 24.62
C GLU A 193 13.03 2.34 23.44
N LEU A 194 13.68 3.50 23.52
CA LEU A 194 13.81 4.44 22.42
C LEU A 194 15.03 4.06 21.56
N ASN A 195 14.77 3.71 20.32
CA ASN A 195 15.79 3.39 19.32
C ASN A 195 15.87 4.50 18.28
N ARG A 196 17.02 4.62 17.60
CA ARG A 196 17.10 5.47 16.40
C ARG A 196 16.13 4.94 15.36
N TYR A 197 15.46 5.86 14.65
CA TYR A 197 14.60 5.47 13.54
C TYR A 197 15.39 4.64 12.51
N GLY A 198 14.83 3.51 12.09
CA GLY A 198 15.46 2.64 11.12
C GLY A 198 14.55 1.50 10.66
N ASN A 199 15.03 0.75 9.67
CA ASN A 199 14.35 -0.45 9.21
C ASN A 199 14.35 -1.52 10.32
N ILE A 200 13.31 -2.35 10.34
CA ILE A 200 13.23 -3.52 11.22
C ILE A 200 13.60 -4.79 10.45
N GLU A 201 14.25 -5.72 11.14
CA GLU A 201 14.54 -7.06 10.62
C GLU A 201 13.39 -8.01 10.95
N LEU A 202 12.92 -8.77 9.95
CA LEU A 202 11.83 -9.74 10.10
C LEU A 202 12.23 -11.06 9.45
N SER A 203 11.84 -12.17 10.09
CA SER A 203 11.93 -13.48 9.46
C SER A 203 11.01 -13.53 8.22
N PRO A 204 11.42 -14.11 7.10
CA PRO A 204 10.51 -14.37 5.97
C PRO A 204 9.28 -15.20 6.38
N SER A 205 9.40 -16.02 7.43
CA SER A 205 8.31 -16.82 8.00
C SER A 205 7.50 -16.08 9.08
N SER A 206 7.67 -14.78 9.27
CA SER A 206 6.87 -14.02 10.24
C SER A 206 5.38 -14.06 9.89
N GLY A 207 4.53 -14.26 10.91
CA GLY A 207 3.07 -14.35 10.74
C GLY A 207 2.46 -13.09 10.08
N VAL A 208 3.00 -11.90 10.38
CA VAL A 208 2.57 -10.65 9.73
C VAL A 208 2.77 -10.65 8.21
N LEU A 209 3.87 -11.24 7.71
CA LEU A 209 4.21 -11.22 6.29
C LEU A 209 3.37 -12.21 5.48
N ASN A 210 3.00 -13.34 6.09
CA ASN A 210 2.35 -14.45 5.39
C ASN A 210 0.84 -14.50 5.62
N TYR A 211 0.37 -14.12 6.80
CA TYR A 211 -1.04 -14.26 7.22
C TYR A 211 -1.65 -12.96 7.73
N GLY A 212 -0.93 -11.84 7.66
CA GLY A 212 -1.46 -10.52 7.98
C GLY A 212 -1.80 -10.30 9.46
N GLN A 213 -1.21 -11.07 10.39
CA GLN A 213 -1.43 -10.91 11.82
C GLN A 213 -0.75 -9.64 12.35
N GLY A 214 -1.41 -8.49 12.17
CA GLY A 214 -0.91 -7.20 12.62
C GLY A 214 -1.98 -6.13 12.76
N LEU A 215 -1.75 -5.20 13.69
CA LEU A 215 -2.60 -4.04 13.94
C LEU A 215 -1.79 -2.76 13.83
N PHE A 216 -2.49 -1.65 13.69
CA PHE A 216 -1.88 -0.34 13.84
C PHE A 216 -2.85 0.65 14.47
N GLU A 217 -2.27 1.73 15.01
CA GLU A 217 -3.00 2.88 15.51
C GLU A 217 -2.56 4.17 14.83
N GLY A 218 -3.32 5.24 15.06
CA GLY A 218 -2.99 6.55 14.51
C GLY A 218 -3.47 7.65 15.43
N LEU A 219 -2.53 8.42 15.94
CA LEU A 219 -2.76 9.56 16.82
C LEU A 219 -1.74 10.65 16.56
N LYS A 220 -1.94 11.82 17.17
CA LYS A 220 -1.18 13.03 16.89
C LYS A 220 -0.73 13.69 18.19
N ALA A 221 0.47 14.25 18.17
CA ALA A 221 0.93 15.22 19.15
C ALA A 221 0.88 16.63 18.54
N TYR A 222 0.46 17.60 19.35
CA TYR A 222 0.28 18.99 18.96
C TYR A 222 1.12 19.90 19.86
N ARG A 223 1.62 20.99 19.29
CA ARG A 223 2.30 22.05 20.04
C ARG A 223 1.35 23.22 20.27
N ARG A 224 1.24 23.66 21.51
CA ARG A 224 0.49 24.86 21.90
C ARG A 224 1.33 26.12 21.69
N GLU A 225 0.66 27.27 21.67
CA GLU A 225 1.32 28.58 21.62
C GLU A 225 2.26 28.83 22.81
N ASP A 226 1.94 28.29 23.99
CA ASP A 226 2.78 28.35 25.20
C ASP A 226 3.93 27.34 25.23
N GLY A 227 4.14 26.60 24.13
CA GLY A 227 5.21 25.62 23.98
C GLY A 227 4.92 24.23 24.55
N ARG A 228 3.87 24.06 25.38
CA ARG A 228 3.46 22.75 25.89
C ARG A 228 3.00 21.83 24.76
N LEU A 229 3.15 20.53 24.97
CA LEU A 229 2.74 19.51 24.02
C LEU A 229 1.48 18.80 24.50
N LEU A 230 0.59 18.47 23.57
CA LEU A 230 -0.67 17.80 23.83
C LEU A 230 -0.78 16.51 23.03
N LEU A 231 -1.30 15.46 23.66
CA LEU A 231 -1.87 14.29 23.01
C LEU A 231 -3.39 14.36 23.05
N PHE A 232 -4.05 13.77 22.05
CA PHE A 232 -5.51 13.69 22.00
C PHE A 232 -5.98 12.24 22.16
N ARG A 233 -6.66 11.96 23.28
CA ARG A 233 -7.29 10.68 23.66
C ARG A 233 -6.40 9.44 23.47
N PRO A 234 -5.11 9.45 23.85
CA PRO A 234 -4.22 8.32 23.62
C PRO A 234 -4.71 7.01 24.27
N GLU A 235 -5.43 7.08 25.39
CA GLU A 235 -6.04 5.94 26.07
C GLU A 235 -7.09 5.25 25.18
N GLN A 236 -7.84 6.00 24.37
CA GLN A 236 -8.82 5.42 23.44
C GLN A 236 -8.15 4.67 22.30
N ASN A 237 -6.99 5.15 21.83
CA ASN A 237 -6.17 4.41 20.85
C ASN A 237 -5.64 3.11 21.48
N ALA A 238 -5.16 3.16 22.71
CA ALA A 238 -4.69 1.98 23.44
C ALA A 238 -5.80 0.93 23.60
N LEU A 239 -6.99 1.34 24.05
CA LEU A 239 -8.15 0.47 24.20
C LEU A 239 -8.57 -0.17 22.88
N ARG A 240 -8.60 0.61 21.78
CA ARG A 240 -8.95 0.08 20.46
C ARG A 240 -7.92 -0.92 19.95
N MET A 241 -6.62 -0.68 20.18
CA MET A 241 -5.59 -1.66 19.87
C MET A 241 -5.77 -2.94 20.69
N LYS A 242 -6.04 -2.83 21.99
CA LYS A 242 -6.27 -3.97 22.88
C LYS A 242 -7.45 -4.84 22.42
N ILE A 243 -8.59 -4.23 22.08
CA ILE A 243 -9.76 -4.93 21.51
C ILE A 243 -9.39 -5.61 20.18
N GLY A 244 -8.63 -4.92 19.33
CA GLY A 244 -8.14 -5.50 18.08
C GLY A 244 -7.19 -6.67 18.30
N ALA A 245 -6.33 -6.61 19.32
CA ALA A 245 -5.35 -7.64 19.63
C ALA A 245 -6.05 -8.91 20.09
N GLU A 246 -7.06 -8.78 20.96
CA GLU A 246 -7.94 -9.89 21.33
C GLU A 246 -8.58 -10.54 20.10
N ARG A 247 -9.15 -9.74 19.19
CA ARG A 247 -9.77 -10.26 17.95
C ARG A 247 -8.78 -10.94 17.01
N MET A 248 -7.51 -10.51 17.00
CA MET A 248 -6.45 -11.06 16.15
C MET A 248 -5.60 -12.14 16.86
N CYS A 249 -6.01 -12.59 18.06
CA CYS A 249 -5.27 -13.55 18.88
C CYS A 249 -3.82 -13.10 19.17
N MET A 250 -3.63 -11.82 19.52
CA MET A 250 -2.33 -11.22 19.82
C MET A 250 -2.30 -10.73 21.29
N PRO A 251 -1.16 -10.80 21.99
CA PRO A 251 -0.98 -10.02 23.22
C PRO A 251 -1.01 -8.52 22.87
N SER A 252 -1.40 -7.68 23.82
CA SER A 252 -1.33 -6.21 23.68
C SER A 252 -0.61 -5.58 24.87
N PRO A 253 0.05 -4.43 24.66
CA PRO A 253 0.50 -3.60 25.78
C PRO A 253 -0.69 -3.20 26.66
N SER A 254 -0.44 -2.97 27.95
CA SER A 254 -1.45 -2.33 28.80
C SER A 254 -1.77 -0.92 28.30
N VAL A 255 -2.88 -0.34 28.75
CA VAL A 255 -3.24 1.04 28.38
C VAL A 255 -2.14 2.01 28.84
N GLU A 256 -1.60 1.78 30.03
CA GLU A 256 -0.52 2.55 30.62
C GLU A 256 0.77 2.42 29.81
N GLN A 257 1.18 1.19 29.45
CA GLN A 257 2.37 0.94 28.63
C GLN A 257 2.25 1.62 27.25
N PHE A 258 1.08 1.55 26.62
CA PHE A 258 0.84 2.20 25.33
C PHE A 258 0.94 3.73 25.44
N VAL A 259 0.25 4.32 26.42
CA VAL A 259 0.22 5.78 26.61
C VAL A 259 1.61 6.29 26.96
N ASP A 260 2.34 5.58 27.82
CA ASP A 260 3.72 5.94 28.16
C ASP A 260 4.66 5.87 26.94
N ALA A 261 4.60 4.80 26.15
CA ALA A 261 5.37 4.68 24.91
C ALA A 261 5.07 5.82 23.92
N VAL A 262 3.81 6.24 23.81
CA VAL A 262 3.41 7.40 22.99
C VAL A 262 4.03 8.69 23.53
N LYS A 263 3.98 8.92 24.85
CA LYS A 263 4.59 10.09 25.50
C LYS A 263 6.09 10.14 25.24
N GLN A 264 6.80 9.04 25.49
CA GLN A 264 8.24 8.91 25.25
C GLN A 264 8.58 9.18 23.78
N THR A 265 7.84 8.59 22.84
CA THR A 265 8.06 8.79 21.40
C THR A 265 7.87 10.26 20.99
N ALA A 266 6.83 10.92 21.48
CA ALA A 266 6.57 12.32 21.18
C ALA A 266 7.64 13.25 21.77
N LEU A 267 8.05 13.01 23.03
CA LEU A 267 9.08 13.82 23.70
C LEU A 267 10.45 13.63 23.06
N ALA A 268 10.85 12.40 22.74
CA ALA A 268 12.11 12.11 22.05
C ALA A 268 12.18 12.76 20.65
N ASN A 269 11.02 12.99 20.02
CA ASN A 269 10.91 13.65 18.73
C ASN A 269 10.35 15.09 18.84
N LYS A 270 10.50 15.76 20.00
CA LYS A 270 9.94 17.11 20.26
C LYS A 270 10.25 18.11 19.13
N ARG A 271 11.49 18.15 18.62
CA ARG A 271 11.91 19.05 17.52
C ARG A 271 11.15 18.85 16.20
N TRP A 272 10.56 17.66 16.01
CA TRP A 272 9.76 17.32 14.83
C TRP A 272 8.27 17.64 15.00
N ILE A 273 7.82 18.04 16.21
CA ILE A 273 6.45 18.49 16.42
C ILE A 273 6.32 19.90 15.82
N PRO A 274 5.50 20.09 14.76
CA PRO A 274 5.41 21.36 14.05
C PRO A 274 5.05 22.54 14.97
N PRO A 275 5.46 23.77 14.61
CA PRO A 275 4.98 24.97 15.28
C PRO A 275 3.44 25.05 15.31
N PRO A 276 2.84 25.81 16.25
CA PRO A 276 1.40 26.01 16.31
C PRO A 276 0.83 26.47 14.96
N GLY A 277 -0.28 25.86 14.54
CA GLY A 277 -0.93 26.17 13.26
C GLY A 277 -0.24 25.60 12.01
N LYS A 278 0.93 24.97 12.12
CA LYS A 278 1.67 24.43 10.97
C LYS A 278 1.51 22.92 10.74
N GLY A 279 0.89 22.20 11.68
CA GLY A 279 0.64 20.77 11.54
C GLY A 279 0.63 20.02 12.86
N SER A 280 0.97 18.74 12.81
CA SER A 280 1.05 17.86 13.98
C SER A 280 2.12 16.79 13.77
N LEU A 281 2.62 16.20 14.86
CA LEU A 281 3.42 14.98 14.77
C LEU A 281 2.49 13.79 14.78
N TYR A 282 2.35 13.11 13.64
CA TYR A 282 1.59 11.88 13.56
C TYR A 282 2.43 10.71 14.05
N MET A 283 1.90 9.96 15.01
CA MET A 283 2.51 8.75 15.54
C MET A 283 1.77 7.53 15.05
N ARG A 284 2.52 6.52 14.63
CA ARG A 284 2.04 5.24 14.13
C ARG A 284 2.51 4.11 15.05
N PRO A 285 1.72 3.77 16.07
CA PRO A 285 1.89 2.50 16.77
C PRO A 285 1.54 1.34 15.85
N LEU A 286 2.37 0.31 15.85
CA LEU A 286 2.23 -0.96 15.15
C LEU A 286 2.27 -2.07 16.18
N LEU A 287 1.43 -3.08 16.02
CA LEU A 287 1.54 -4.35 16.75
C LEU A 287 1.71 -5.46 15.71
N ILE A 288 2.85 -6.13 15.76
CA ILE A 288 3.34 -6.99 14.68
C ILE A 288 3.53 -8.40 15.23
N GLY A 289 2.86 -9.41 14.66
CA GLY A 289 3.18 -10.82 14.90
C GLY A 289 4.43 -11.23 14.13
N ASN A 290 5.62 -10.94 14.67
CA ASN A 290 6.90 -11.10 13.98
C ASN A 290 7.59 -12.46 14.24
N GLY A 291 7.10 -13.27 15.16
CA GLY A 291 7.64 -14.61 15.41
C GLY A 291 7.51 -15.54 14.19
N PRO A 292 8.48 -16.45 13.96
CA PRO A 292 8.49 -17.34 12.80
C PRO A 292 7.43 -18.44 12.93
N VAL A 293 6.51 -18.54 11.95
CA VAL A 293 5.45 -19.56 11.93
C VAL A 293 5.00 -19.86 10.49
N LEU A 294 5.05 -21.13 10.10
CA LEU A 294 4.54 -21.60 8.79
C LEU A 294 3.16 -22.27 8.89
N GLY A 295 2.80 -22.76 10.07
CA GLY A 295 1.44 -23.23 10.33
C GLY A 295 0.48 -22.05 10.49
N LEU A 296 -0.80 -22.25 10.15
CA LEU A 296 -1.81 -21.24 10.44
C LEU A 296 -2.12 -21.24 11.94
N ALA A 297 -1.38 -20.42 12.69
CA ALA A 297 -1.51 -20.24 14.14
C ALA A 297 -1.06 -18.82 14.54
N PRO A 298 -1.44 -18.33 15.74
CA PRO A 298 -0.88 -17.09 16.28
C PRO A 298 0.65 -17.14 16.31
N ALA A 299 1.30 -16.02 15.97
CA ALA A 299 2.75 -15.91 16.00
C ALA A 299 3.30 -16.18 17.42
N PRO A 300 4.49 -16.79 17.55
CA PRO A 300 5.11 -17.04 18.85
C PRO A 300 5.71 -15.78 19.48
N ASP A 301 5.98 -14.73 18.69
CA ASP A 301 6.58 -13.48 19.16
C ASP A 301 5.93 -12.27 18.51
N TYR A 302 5.91 -11.17 19.25
CA TYR A 302 5.26 -9.92 18.91
C TYR A 302 6.16 -8.73 19.21
N THR A 303 6.05 -7.71 18.36
CA THR A 303 6.71 -6.43 18.53
C THR A 303 5.66 -5.33 18.49
N PHE A 304 5.66 -4.47 19.51
CA PHE A 304 4.98 -3.19 19.45
C PHE A 304 5.99 -2.09 19.19
N LEU A 305 5.74 -1.29 18.15
CA LEU A 305 6.66 -0.27 17.66
C LEU A 305 5.89 1.02 17.41
N ILE A 306 6.45 2.17 17.78
CA ILE A 306 5.90 3.48 17.43
C ILE A 306 6.95 4.26 16.65
N TYR A 307 6.63 4.63 15.41
CA TYR A 307 7.37 5.66 14.68
C TYR A 307 6.53 6.93 14.55
N ALA A 308 7.18 8.05 14.24
CA ALA A 308 6.53 9.33 14.06
C ALA A 308 6.89 9.99 12.73
N SER A 309 6.07 10.94 12.31
CA SER A 309 6.34 11.81 11.16
C SER A 309 5.60 13.14 11.33
N PRO A 310 6.23 14.30 11.08
CA PRO A 310 5.49 15.55 10.94
C PRO A 310 4.52 15.44 9.75
N VAL A 311 3.29 15.92 9.94
CA VAL A 311 2.26 15.94 8.90
C VAL A 311 1.46 17.22 8.94
N GLY A 312 1.05 17.68 7.76
CA GLY A 312 0.06 18.73 7.57
C GLY A 312 -1.29 18.15 7.11
N ASN A 313 -1.87 18.76 6.08
CA ASN A 313 -3.18 18.34 5.56
C ASN A 313 -3.11 16.97 4.85
N TYR A 314 -4.16 16.16 5.02
CA TYR A 314 -4.25 14.83 4.43
C TYR A 314 -4.51 14.87 2.91
N PHE A 315 -5.49 15.65 2.48
CA PHE A 315 -5.80 15.82 1.07
C PHE A 315 -4.93 16.92 0.48
N LYS A 316 -4.39 16.69 -0.72
CA LYS A 316 -3.57 17.68 -1.44
C LYS A 316 -4.39 18.92 -1.78
N GLU A 317 -5.70 18.77 -1.97
CA GLU A 317 -6.63 19.89 -2.16
C GLU A 317 -6.93 20.67 -0.85
N GLY A 318 -6.28 20.31 0.27
CA GLY A 318 -6.39 20.98 1.55
C GLY A 318 -7.78 20.80 2.17
N LEU A 319 -8.52 21.90 2.31
CA LEU A 319 -9.87 21.95 2.86
C LEU A 319 -10.97 21.78 1.80
N ALA A 320 -10.61 21.44 0.55
CA ALA A 320 -11.59 21.26 -0.51
C ALA A 320 -12.56 20.11 -0.17
N PRO A 321 -13.87 20.28 -0.45
CA PRO A 321 -14.84 19.22 -0.25
C PRO A 321 -14.56 17.98 -1.10
N LEU A 322 -14.79 16.80 -0.53
CA LEU A 322 -14.57 15.52 -1.19
C LEU A 322 -15.59 15.26 -2.30
N ASN A 323 -15.13 14.64 -3.38
CA ASN A 323 -15.94 14.07 -4.46
C ASN A 323 -15.91 12.55 -4.34
N LEU A 324 -17.01 11.91 -3.96
CA LEU A 324 -17.04 10.46 -3.71
C LEU A 324 -17.86 9.70 -4.75
N VAL A 325 -17.54 8.43 -4.92
CA VAL A 325 -18.36 7.46 -5.66
C VAL A 325 -18.79 6.33 -4.74
N VAL A 326 -20.05 5.93 -4.84
CA VAL A 326 -20.54 4.73 -4.14
C VAL A 326 -20.04 3.47 -4.85
N GLU A 327 -19.46 2.55 -4.10
CA GLU A 327 -18.99 1.26 -4.58
C GLU A 327 -20.00 0.16 -4.25
N ASP A 328 -20.52 -0.48 -5.29
CA ASP A 328 -21.58 -1.48 -5.23
C ASP A 328 -21.09 -2.91 -5.55
N LYS A 329 -19.85 -3.07 -6.00
CA LYS A 329 -19.27 -4.37 -6.39
C LYS A 329 -18.28 -4.88 -5.35
N PHE A 330 -17.41 -4.02 -4.84
CA PHE A 330 -16.47 -4.36 -3.78
C PHE A 330 -17.06 -4.05 -2.40
N HIS A 331 -16.70 -4.87 -1.42
CA HIS A 331 -17.12 -4.67 -0.03
C HIS A 331 -15.89 -4.41 0.83
N ARG A 332 -16.00 -3.44 1.74
CA ARG A 332 -14.93 -3.09 2.68
C ARG A 332 -14.75 -4.15 3.76
N ALA A 333 -15.88 -4.62 4.28
CA ALA A 333 -15.98 -5.59 5.35
C ALA A 333 -17.27 -6.39 5.21
N ALA A 334 -17.39 -7.47 5.97
CA ALA A 334 -18.61 -8.26 6.06
C ALA A 334 -18.89 -8.61 7.54
N PRO A 335 -20.16 -8.84 7.93
CA PRO A 335 -20.50 -9.29 9.28
C PRO A 335 -19.73 -10.55 9.67
N GLY A 336 -19.29 -10.60 10.94
CA GLY A 336 -18.40 -11.67 11.42
C GLY A 336 -16.94 -11.56 10.98
N GLY A 337 -16.60 -10.63 10.09
CA GLY A 337 -15.23 -10.34 9.67
C GLY A 337 -14.44 -9.51 10.70
N THR A 338 -13.47 -8.74 10.19
CA THR A 338 -12.60 -7.87 11.01
C THR A 338 -12.84 -6.38 10.77
N GLY A 339 -13.91 -5.99 10.08
CA GLY A 339 -14.16 -4.59 9.68
C GLY A 339 -14.07 -3.56 10.82
N GLY A 340 -14.64 -3.89 11.98
CA GLY A 340 -14.56 -3.07 13.19
C GLY A 340 -13.19 -3.04 13.90
N VAL A 341 -12.19 -3.75 13.38
CA VAL A 341 -10.83 -3.80 13.92
C VAL A 341 -9.86 -3.01 13.05
N LYS A 342 -8.90 -2.33 13.66
CA LYS A 342 -7.84 -1.60 12.95
C LYS A 342 -6.67 -2.51 12.52
N THR A 343 -7.00 -3.64 11.89
CA THR A 343 -6.04 -4.63 11.38
C THR A 343 -5.55 -4.27 9.99
N ILE A 344 -4.30 -4.63 9.67
CA ILE A 344 -3.71 -4.39 8.35
C ILE A 344 -4.47 -5.11 7.22
N THR A 345 -5.14 -6.22 7.53
CA THR A 345 -5.88 -7.05 6.56
C THR A 345 -7.08 -6.32 5.94
N ASN A 346 -7.57 -5.26 6.58
CA ASN A 346 -8.74 -4.52 6.10
C ASN A 346 -8.40 -3.45 5.05
N TYR A 347 -7.13 -3.08 4.90
CA TYR A 347 -6.72 -1.94 4.07
C TYR A 347 -6.24 -2.34 2.69
N ALA A 348 -5.61 -3.52 2.54
CA ALA A 348 -5.20 -4.00 1.22
C ALA A 348 -6.39 -4.31 0.27
N PRO A 349 -7.51 -4.93 0.74
CA PRO A 349 -8.63 -5.26 -0.14
C PRO A 349 -9.32 -4.05 -0.77
N VAL A 350 -9.32 -2.88 -0.10
CA VAL A 350 -10.00 -1.67 -0.60
C VAL A 350 -9.20 -0.94 -1.69
N LEU A 351 -7.90 -1.22 -1.83
CA LEU A 351 -7.00 -0.47 -2.72
C LEU A 351 -7.44 -0.51 -4.19
N LYS A 352 -8.01 -1.63 -4.65
CA LYS A 352 -8.49 -1.76 -6.04
C LYS A 352 -9.66 -0.81 -6.32
N ALA A 353 -10.67 -0.79 -5.45
CA ALA A 353 -11.81 0.11 -5.57
C ALA A 353 -11.35 1.58 -5.50
N GLN A 354 -10.47 1.89 -4.54
CA GLN A 354 -9.92 3.23 -4.38
C GLN A 354 -9.13 3.69 -5.63
N ALA A 355 -8.28 2.83 -6.21
CA ALA A 355 -7.53 3.15 -7.41
C ALA A 355 -8.45 3.43 -8.61
N GLN A 356 -9.52 2.63 -8.77
CA GLN A 356 -10.52 2.82 -9.82
C GLN A 356 -11.33 4.10 -9.67
N ALA A 357 -11.65 4.48 -8.43
CA ALA A 357 -12.32 5.74 -8.13
C ALA A 357 -11.41 6.94 -8.46
N LYS A 358 -10.15 6.89 -8.00
CA LYS A 358 -9.14 7.93 -8.28
C LYS A 358 -8.87 8.11 -9.77
N SER A 359 -8.78 7.02 -10.54
CA SER A 359 -8.59 7.11 -12.01
C SER A 359 -9.76 7.78 -12.74
N LYS A 360 -10.92 7.92 -12.08
CA LYS A 360 -12.12 8.60 -12.60
C LYS A 360 -12.33 9.99 -11.99
N GLY A 361 -11.36 10.50 -11.21
CA GLY A 361 -11.44 11.83 -10.61
C GLY A 361 -12.21 11.92 -9.30
N PHE A 362 -12.52 10.79 -8.65
CA PHE A 362 -13.09 10.77 -7.31
C PHE A 362 -11.98 10.81 -6.24
N SER A 363 -12.24 11.50 -5.13
CA SER A 363 -11.35 11.61 -3.97
C SER A 363 -11.22 10.28 -3.23
N ASP A 364 -12.33 9.57 -3.03
CA ASP A 364 -12.38 8.26 -2.39
C ASP A 364 -13.67 7.50 -2.74
N VAL A 365 -13.80 6.29 -2.20
CA VAL A 365 -14.96 5.41 -2.33
C VAL A 365 -15.83 5.48 -1.07
N LEU A 366 -17.15 5.45 -1.24
CA LEU A 366 -18.12 5.18 -0.18
C LEU A 366 -18.64 3.74 -0.33
N PHE A 367 -18.41 2.89 0.66
CA PHE A 367 -18.80 1.48 0.60
C PHE A 367 -20.23 1.26 1.10
N LEU A 368 -20.90 0.29 0.48
CA LEU A 368 -22.18 -0.25 0.93
C LEU A 368 -21.98 -1.53 1.75
N ASP A 369 -22.96 -1.81 2.61
CA ASP A 369 -23.01 -3.03 3.41
C ASP A 369 -22.95 -4.28 2.52
N SER A 370 -22.23 -5.31 2.97
CA SER A 370 -21.99 -6.50 2.15
C SER A 370 -23.21 -7.42 1.99
N VAL A 371 -24.24 -7.25 2.81
CA VAL A 371 -25.37 -8.18 2.90
C VAL A 371 -26.48 -7.76 1.95
N ASN A 372 -26.99 -6.55 2.15
CA ASN A 372 -28.12 -5.99 1.43
C ASN A 372 -27.67 -5.07 0.30
N LYS A 373 -26.44 -4.55 0.35
CA LYS A 373 -25.90 -3.56 -0.59
C LYS A 373 -26.79 -2.33 -0.69
N LYS A 374 -27.34 -1.91 0.44
CA LYS A 374 -28.32 -0.81 0.53
C LYS A 374 -27.90 0.25 1.52
N ASN A 375 -27.16 -0.11 2.57
CA ASN A 375 -26.78 0.83 3.61
C ASN A 375 -25.36 1.32 3.38
N ILE A 376 -25.12 2.62 3.56
CA ILE A 376 -23.77 3.17 3.54
C ILE A 376 -23.01 2.78 4.81
N GLU A 377 -21.72 2.50 4.69
CA GLU A 377 -20.85 2.11 5.80
C GLU A 377 -19.75 3.15 6.07
N GLU A 378 -18.64 3.07 5.34
CA GLU A 378 -17.48 3.92 5.54
C GLU A 378 -16.84 4.29 4.20
N LEU A 379 -15.96 5.29 4.23
CA LEU A 379 -14.99 5.47 3.17
C LEU A 379 -13.86 4.44 3.33
N SER A 380 -12.85 4.46 2.44
CA SER A 380 -11.69 3.57 2.53
C SER A 380 -10.96 3.63 3.88
N SER A 381 -11.00 4.78 4.57
CA SER A 381 -10.31 4.96 5.87
C SER A 381 -10.97 5.94 6.84
N CYS A 382 -12.21 6.36 6.57
CA CYS A 382 -12.92 7.37 7.35
C CYS A 382 -14.37 6.94 7.62
N ASN A 383 -14.89 7.27 8.81
CA ASN A 383 -16.31 7.13 9.11
C ASN A 383 -17.11 8.21 8.37
N ILE A 384 -18.38 7.96 8.06
CA ILE A 384 -19.29 8.92 7.39
C ILE A 384 -20.42 9.39 8.32
N PHE A 385 -20.87 10.62 8.10
CA PHE A 385 -22.03 11.24 8.74
C PHE A 385 -22.88 11.94 7.69
N ILE A 386 -24.20 11.89 7.87
CA ILE A 386 -25.17 12.67 7.11
C ILE A 386 -25.92 13.62 8.06
N VAL A 387 -26.33 14.78 7.55
CA VAL A 387 -27.08 15.78 8.30
C VAL A 387 -28.40 16.06 7.59
N LYS A 388 -29.51 16.05 8.34
CA LYS A 388 -30.82 16.49 7.86
C LYS A 388 -31.52 17.33 8.93
N GLY A 389 -31.68 18.63 8.68
CA GLY A 389 -32.21 19.57 9.66
C GLY A 389 -31.38 19.57 10.95
N ASN A 390 -32.00 19.15 12.06
CA ASN A 390 -31.34 19.04 13.37
C ASN A 390 -30.84 17.62 13.70
N ALA A 391 -30.97 16.66 12.77
CA ALA A 391 -30.53 15.29 12.94
C ALA A 391 -29.17 15.05 12.26
N ILE A 392 -28.27 14.36 12.94
CA ILE A 392 -26.99 13.86 12.42
C ILE A 392 -27.00 12.35 12.56
N SER A 393 -26.91 11.62 11.45
CA SER A 393 -26.88 10.15 11.46
C SER A 393 -25.51 9.62 11.03
N THR A 394 -25.07 8.53 11.65
CA THR A 394 -23.86 7.79 11.26
C THR A 394 -24.07 6.28 11.42
N PRO A 395 -23.46 5.42 10.60
CA PRO A 395 -23.55 3.96 10.78
C PRO A 395 -23.06 3.54 12.17
N ASP A 396 -23.77 2.62 12.82
CA ASP A 396 -23.40 2.10 14.15
C ASP A 396 -22.16 1.19 14.10
N THR A 397 -21.46 1.06 15.21
CA THR A 397 -20.17 0.35 15.26
C THR A 397 -20.26 -1.11 15.66
N ASN A 398 -21.44 -1.74 15.55
CA ASN A 398 -21.65 -3.13 15.96
C ASN A 398 -21.34 -4.12 14.83
N GLY A 399 -20.11 -4.08 14.30
CA GLY A 399 -19.65 -5.11 13.37
C GLY A 399 -18.66 -4.60 12.33
N THR A 400 -19.20 -4.16 11.18
CA THR A 400 -18.40 -3.82 9.99
C THR A 400 -17.82 -2.42 10.03
N ILE A 401 -18.19 -1.55 10.98
CA ILE A 401 -17.72 -0.15 11.05
C ILE A 401 -16.62 -0.03 12.09
N LEU A 402 -15.51 0.64 11.76
CA LEU A 402 -14.43 0.88 12.71
C LEU A 402 -14.86 1.95 13.71
N ALA A 403 -14.78 1.64 15.01
CA ALA A 403 -15.05 2.60 16.08
C ALA A 403 -14.02 3.75 16.10
N GLY A 404 -14.26 4.79 15.28
CA GLY A 404 -13.40 5.95 15.15
C GLY A 404 -13.39 6.81 16.42
N ILE A 405 -12.21 7.17 16.90
CA ILE A 405 -12.07 8.09 18.05
C ILE A 405 -12.53 9.50 17.66
N THR A 406 -12.25 9.93 16.42
CA THR A 406 -12.79 11.17 15.87
C THR A 406 -14.30 11.12 15.75
N ARG A 407 -14.86 10.04 15.19
CA ARG A 407 -16.32 9.77 15.14
C ARG A 407 -16.95 9.94 16.53
N LYS A 408 -16.42 9.25 17.55
CA LYS A 408 -16.88 9.36 18.94
C LYS A 408 -16.85 10.81 19.45
N SER A 409 -15.75 11.52 19.23
CA SER A 409 -15.58 12.90 19.70
C SER A 409 -16.54 13.87 18.99
N ILE A 410 -16.80 13.66 17.70
CA ILE A 410 -17.76 14.47 16.93
C ILE A 410 -19.20 14.24 17.39
N ILE A 411 -19.58 13.00 17.72
CA ILE A 411 -20.89 12.70 18.31
C ILE A 411 -21.07 13.48 19.62
N ASP A 412 -20.07 13.47 20.49
CA ASP A 412 -20.10 14.17 21.79
C ASP A 412 -20.20 15.70 21.59
N ILE A 413 -19.41 16.29 20.68
CA ILE A 413 -19.47 17.73 20.37
C ILE A 413 -20.82 18.11 19.75
N ALA A 414 -21.32 17.33 18.79
CA ALA A 414 -22.58 17.61 18.10
C ALA A 414 -23.78 17.62 19.08
N ARG A 415 -23.83 16.66 20.00
CA ARG A 415 -24.83 16.63 21.09
C ARG A 415 -24.71 17.87 21.98
N GLY A 416 -23.49 18.31 22.29
CA GLY A 416 -23.24 19.56 23.01
C GLY A 416 -23.74 20.82 22.29
N TYR A 417 -23.92 20.76 20.97
CA TYR A 417 -24.53 21.82 20.17
C TYR A 417 -26.05 21.68 19.99
N GLY A 418 -26.69 20.68 20.61
CA GLY A 418 -28.14 20.49 20.55
C GLY A 418 -28.62 19.69 19.33
N TYR A 419 -27.71 19.10 18.55
CA TYR A 419 -28.10 18.18 17.47
C TYR A 419 -28.54 16.83 18.03
N GLN A 420 -29.55 16.23 17.39
CA GLN A 420 -29.94 14.85 17.64
C GLN A 420 -29.00 13.93 16.86
N VAL A 421 -28.19 13.15 17.57
CA VAL A 421 -27.20 12.26 16.94
C VAL A 421 -27.64 10.80 17.05
N GLU A 422 -27.88 10.19 15.89
CA GLU A 422 -28.37 8.82 15.74
C GLU A 422 -27.30 7.92 15.16
N GLU A 423 -27.04 6.80 15.84
CA GLU A 423 -26.21 5.72 15.33
C GLU A 423 -27.14 4.63 14.80
N ARG A 424 -27.24 4.50 13.47
CA ARG A 424 -28.21 3.62 12.80
C ARG A 424 -27.71 3.14 11.43
N PRO A 425 -28.27 2.06 10.87
CA PRO A 425 -28.16 1.79 9.45
C PRO A 425 -28.71 2.96 8.63
N ILE A 426 -27.98 3.34 7.57
CA ILE A 426 -28.34 4.47 6.71
C ILE A 426 -28.50 3.96 5.29
N PRO A 427 -29.74 3.87 4.78
CA PRO A 427 -29.96 3.56 3.37
C PRO A 427 -29.24 4.56 2.46
N VAL A 428 -28.70 4.09 1.33
CA VAL A 428 -28.01 4.92 0.34
C VAL A 428 -28.95 5.96 -0.25
N GLU A 429 -30.26 5.71 -0.22
CA GLU A 429 -31.30 6.65 -0.65
C GLU A 429 -31.37 7.89 0.26
N ASP A 430 -31.01 7.79 1.55
CA ASP A 430 -30.98 8.94 2.47
C ASP A 430 -29.97 10.00 2.01
N LEU A 431 -28.99 9.63 1.17
CA LEU A 431 -28.04 10.56 0.57
C LEU A 431 -28.69 11.57 -0.39
N ILE A 432 -29.87 11.26 -0.94
CA ILE A 432 -30.57 12.15 -1.88
C ILE A 432 -31.12 13.38 -1.14
N ASP A 433 -31.60 13.17 0.07
CA ASP A 433 -32.28 14.19 0.86
C ASP A 433 -31.37 14.85 1.91
N ALA A 434 -30.15 14.37 2.12
CA ALA A 434 -29.23 14.94 3.11
C ALA A 434 -28.85 16.39 2.76
N ASP A 435 -28.82 17.27 3.79
CA ASP A 435 -28.43 18.67 3.61
C ASP A 435 -26.90 18.81 3.58
N GLU A 436 -26.19 18.05 4.44
CA GLU A 436 -24.73 18.01 4.53
C GLU A 436 -24.24 16.58 4.70
N VAL A 437 -23.07 16.28 4.14
CA VAL A 437 -22.36 15.01 4.36
C VAL A 437 -20.91 15.33 4.71
N PHE A 438 -20.35 14.61 5.68
CA PHE A 438 -18.95 14.76 6.06
C PHE A 438 -18.37 13.43 6.53
N CYS A 439 -17.05 13.30 6.45
CA CYS A 439 -16.33 12.15 6.98
C CYS A 439 -15.38 12.54 8.11
N THR A 440 -14.99 11.56 8.92
CA THR A 440 -14.12 11.78 10.08
C THR A 440 -13.02 10.74 10.17
N GLY A 441 -11.86 11.15 10.67
CA GLY A 441 -10.70 10.29 10.91
C GLY A 441 -9.53 11.09 11.50
N THR A 442 -8.53 10.42 12.09
CA THR A 442 -7.38 11.11 12.71
C THR A 442 -6.63 12.00 11.71
N ALA A 443 -6.47 11.53 10.48
CA ALA A 443 -5.70 12.24 9.46
C ALA A 443 -6.42 13.51 8.96
N VAL A 444 -7.73 13.39 8.71
CA VAL A 444 -8.56 14.44 8.09
C VAL A 444 -9.31 15.31 9.11
N VAL A 445 -9.37 14.89 10.38
CA VAL A 445 -10.23 15.44 11.42
C VAL A 445 -11.71 15.32 11.02
N VAL A 446 -12.26 16.35 10.38
CA VAL A 446 -13.57 16.37 9.74
C VAL A 446 -13.35 16.91 8.34
N ALA A 447 -13.74 16.14 7.32
CA ALA A 447 -13.66 16.58 5.93
C ALA A 447 -15.08 16.66 5.33
N PRO A 448 -15.47 17.83 4.78
CA PRO A 448 -16.77 17.97 4.14
C PRO A 448 -16.80 17.16 2.84
N VAL A 449 -17.96 16.60 2.51
CA VAL A 449 -18.22 15.95 1.23
C VAL A 449 -19.04 16.92 0.39
N GLY A 450 -18.50 17.33 -0.76
CA GLY A 450 -19.18 18.26 -1.65
C GLY A 450 -20.21 17.57 -2.53
N ASN A 451 -19.93 16.32 -2.92
CA ASN A 451 -20.86 15.54 -3.75
C ASN A 451 -20.57 14.04 -3.69
N ILE A 452 -21.60 13.24 -3.92
CA ILE A 452 -21.54 11.79 -4.03
C ILE A 452 -22.21 11.37 -5.35
N THR A 453 -21.55 10.46 -6.08
CA THR A 453 -22.11 9.84 -7.28
C THR A 453 -22.52 8.39 -7.00
N TYR A 454 -23.79 8.06 -7.26
CA TYR A 454 -24.34 6.71 -7.15
C TYR A 454 -25.13 6.36 -8.41
N LEU A 455 -24.78 5.22 -9.06
CA LEU A 455 -25.42 4.75 -10.30
C LEU A 455 -25.53 5.83 -11.39
N GLY A 456 -24.48 6.64 -11.54
CA GLY A 456 -24.40 7.73 -12.51
C GLY A 456 -25.15 9.01 -12.12
N LYS A 457 -25.89 9.02 -11.00
CA LYS A 457 -26.53 10.21 -10.46
C LYS A 457 -25.64 10.87 -9.43
N ARG A 458 -25.40 12.17 -9.59
CA ARG A 458 -24.59 12.98 -8.68
C ARG A 458 -25.51 13.83 -7.80
N VAL A 459 -25.27 13.79 -6.49
CA VAL A 459 -25.94 14.65 -5.50
C VAL A 459 -24.90 15.58 -4.91
N GLU A 460 -25.23 16.86 -4.78
CA GLU A 460 -24.38 17.89 -4.20
C GLU A 460 -24.86 18.29 -2.82
N TYR A 461 -23.93 18.58 -1.91
CA TYR A 461 -24.22 18.88 -0.51
C TYR A 461 -23.72 20.26 -0.13
N LYS A 462 -24.34 20.83 0.90
CA LYS A 462 -23.90 22.11 1.46
C LYS A 462 -22.53 21.96 2.12
N THR A 463 -21.65 22.92 1.83
CA THR A 463 -20.29 23.00 2.39
C THR A 463 -19.94 24.44 2.77
N GLY A 464 -18.77 24.68 3.36
CA GLY A 464 -18.26 26.02 3.64
C GLY A 464 -18.65 26.59 5.01
N ALA A 465 -18.69 27.92 5.11
CA ALA A 465 -18.77 28.63 6.40
C ALA A 465 -20.05 28.34 7.21
N GLY A 466 -21.18 28.16 6.54
CA GLY A 466 -22.46 27.87 7.18
C GLY A 466 -22.71 26.39 7.49
N ALA A 467 -21.76 25.51 7.18
CA ALA A 467 -21.90 24.06 7.37
C ALA A 467 -21.57 23.64 8.80
N ILE A 468 -22.34 22.71 9.38
CA ILE A 468 -22.06 22.19 10.74
C ILE A 468 -20.73 21.44 10.77
N SER A 469 -20.36 20.76 9.67
CA SER A 469 -19.07 20.08 9.53
C SER A 469 -17.87 21.01 9.82
N ARG A 470 -17.92 22.27 9.37
CA ARG A 470 -16.85 23.26 9.64
C ARG A 470 -16.79 23.68 11.10
N LYS A 471 -17.95 23.86 11.74
CA LYS A 471 -18.02 24.19 13.17
C LYS A 471 -17.50 23.04 14.03
N LEU A 472 -17.89 21.81 13.70
CA LEU A 472 -17.40 20.57 14.33
C LEU A 472 -15.88 20.42 14.17
N GLN A 473 -15.36 20.63 12.95
CA GLN A 473 -13.92 20.62 12.67
C GLN A 473 -13.18 21.62 13.54
N SER A 474 -13.60 22.89 13.50
CA SER A 474 -12.94 23.99 14.22
C SER A 474 -12.91 23.75 15.72
N THR A 475 -13.99 23.19 16.27
CA THR A 475 -14.11 22.88 17.70
C THR A 475 -13.16 21.77 18.10
N LEU A 476 -13.15 20.66 17.35
CA LEU A 476 -12.29 19.53 17.65
C LEU A 476 -10.81 19.90 17.49
N THR A 477 -10.44 20.60 16.41
CA THR A 477 -9.05 21.09 16.21
C THR A 477 -8.65 22.09 17.29
N GLY A 478 -9.55 22.98 17.70
CA GLY A 478 -9.30 23.91 18.80
C GLY A 478 -9.02 23.19 20.12
N ILE A 479 -9.74 22.12 20.43
CA ILE A 479 -9.47 21.27 21.59
C ILE A 479 -8.11 20.57 21.44
N GLN A 480 -7.85 19.95 20.30
CA GLN A 480 -6.60 19.21 20.02
C GLN A 480 -5.34 20.09 20.13
N THR A 481 -5.45 21.36 19.76
CA THR A 481 -4.36 22.34 19.80
C THR A 481 -4.34 23.18 21.08
N GLY A 482 -5.33 23.00 21.97
CA GLY A 482 -5.45 23.74 23.23
C GLY A 482 -5.82 25.21 23.06
N LEU A 483 -6.42 25.60 21.93
CA LEU A 483 -7.04 26.90 21.69
C LEU A 483 -8.45 26.99 22.29
N ILE A 484 -9.12 25.85 22.41
CA ILE A 484 -10.42 25.70 23.08
C ILE A 484 -10.19 24.85 24.33
N GLU A 485 -10.75 25.28 25.45
CA GLU A 485 -10.72 24.54 26.70
C GLU A 485 -11.36 23.15 26.52
N ASP A 486 -10.62 22.13 26.97
CA ASP A 486 -11.08 20.75 26.96
C ASP A 486 -11.89 20.43 28.22
N LYS A 487 -13.21 20.55 28.11
CA LYS A 487 -14.14 20.25 29.22
C LYS A 487 -14.40 18.75 29.41
N MET A 488 -13.90 17.90 28.51
CA MET A 488 -14.20 16.46 28.50
C MET A 488 -13.01 15.60 28.94
N GLY A 489 -11.87 16.22 29.25
CA GLY A 489 -10.65 15.51 29.66
C GLY A 489 -10.09 14.61 28.56
N TRP A 490 -10.15 15.07 27.31
CA TRP A 490 -9.64 14.37 26.13
C TRP A 490 -8.16 14.62 25.83
N THR A 491 -7.59 15.71 26.33
CA THR A 491 -6.23 16.14 26.06
C THR A 491 -5.31 15.78 27.21
N VAL A 492 -4.11 15.31 26.88
CA VAL A 492 -3.07 14.94 27.85
C VAL A 492 -1.85 15.81 27.59
N VAL A 493 -1.47 16.63 28.57
CA VAL A 493 -0.23 17.42 28.51
C VAL A 493 0.96 16.49 28.70
N ILE A 494 2.00 16.67 27.89
CA ILE A 494 3.25 15.91 27.96
C ILE A 494 4.43 16.90 27.98
N GLY A 495 5.38 16.66 28.89
CA GLY A 495 6.52 17.55 29.11
C GLY A 495 6.30 18.55 30.23
#